data_AF-A0A1Y1V0Y5-F1
#
_entry.id   AF-A0A1Y1V0Y5-F1
#
_cell.length_a   1.000
_cell.length_b   1.000
_cell.length_c   1.000
_cell.angle_alpha   90.00
_cell.angle_beta   90.00
_cell.angle_gamma   90.00
#
_symmetry.space_group_name_H-M   'P 1'
#
loop_
_entity.id
_entity.type
_entity.pdbx_description
1 polymer ?
#
loop_
_entity_poly.entity_id
_entity_poly.type
_entity_poly.pdbx_seq_one_letter_code
_entity_poly.pdbx_strand_id
1 'polypeptide(L)' 'PKQFRFKLSNFTLPGIFLGYDHNSSAFRIFDFTNNKIVISRSVEFFEDTPGNSSA' A
#
# COMPACT_ATOMS: atom_id res chain seq x y z
N PRO A 1 8.89 -4.64 -25.48
CA PRO A 1 8.40 -5.71 -24.57
C PRO A 1 7.71 -5.11 -23.34
N LYS A 2 6.39 -5.30 -23.20
CA LYS A 2 5.64 -4.90 -21.98
C LYS A 2 6.16 -5.74 -20.81
N GLN A 3 6.98 -5.15 -19.94
CA GLN A 3 7.36 -5.76 -18.68
C GLN A 3 6.10 -5.93 -17.84
N PHE A 4 5.68 -7.18 -17.65
CA PHE A 4 4.75 -7.51 -16.58
C PHE A 4 5.43 -7.12 -15.25
N ARG A 5 4.84 -6.15 -14.54
CA ARG A 5 5.23 -5.81 -13.17
C ARG A 5 5.18 -7.10 -12.36
N PHE A 6 6.35 -7.64 -12.04
CA PHE A 6 6.43 -8.83 -11.21
C PHE A 6 5.87 -8.50 -9.83
N LYS A 7 5.03 -9.41 -9.34
CA LYS A 7 4.58 -9.64 -7.96
C LYS A 7 5.44 -8.89 -6.94
N LEU A 8 4.78 -8.13 -6.06
CA LEU A 8 5.32 -7.56 -4.81
C LEU A 8 6.64 -8.24 -4.43
N SER A 9 7.75 -7.52 -4.60
CA SER A 9 9.08 -8.06 -4.31
C SER A 9 9.09 -8.69 -2.90
N ASN A 10 9.95 -9.68 -2.64
CA ASN A 10 10.11 -10.29 -1.31
C ASN A 10 10.46 -9.29 -0.17
N PHE A 11 10.57 -7.99 -0.48
CA PHE A 11 10.78 -6.87 0.44
C PHE A 11 9.51 -6.07 0.75
N THR A 12 8.33 -6.49 0.27
CA THR A 12 7.07 -5.83 0.60
C THR A 12 6.74 -6.01 2.08
N LEU A 13 6.51 -4.90 2.78
CA LEU A 13 6.06 -4.90 4.17
C LEU A 13 4.56 -4.59 4.22
N PRO A 14 3.74 -5.40 4.91
CA PRO A 14 2.35 -5.07 5.17
C PRO A 14 2.27 -3.88 6.13
N GLY A 15 1.24 -3.06 5.98
CA GLY A 15 1.02 -1.92 6.86
C GLY A 15 -0.34 -1.27 6.65
N ILE A 16 -0.69 -0.36 7.55
CA ILE A 16 -1.97 0.35 7.51
C ILE A 16 -1.80 1.63 6.72
N PHE A 17 -2.67 1.86 5.74
CA PHE A 17 -2.71 3.11 5.01
C PHE A 17 -3.16 4.26 5.93
N LEU A 18 -2.37 5.33 6.00
CA LEU A 18 -2.67 6.51 6.81
C LEU A 18 -3.03 7.75 5.97
N GLY A 19 -2.79 7.73 4.66
CA GLY A 19 -3.04 8.86 3.78
C GLY A 19 -1.93 9.12 2.77
N TYR A 20 -2.10 10.19 2.01
CA TYR A 20 -1.15 10.65 0.99
C TYR A 20 -0.52 11.98 1.40
N ASP A 21 0.80 12.08 1.26
CA ASP A 21 1.51 13.35 1.42
C ASP A 21 1.76 13.98 0.04
N HIS A 22 1.09 15.10 -0.22
CA HIS A 22 1.21 15.83 -1.47
C HIS A 22 2.61 16.44 -1.67
N ASN A 23 3.32 16.79 -0.59
CA ASN A 23 4.64 17.40 -0.70
C ASN A 23 5.68 16.39 -1.21
N SER A 24 5.68 15.18 -0.67
CA SER A 24 6.58 14.10 -1.10
C SER A 24 6.03 13.26 -2.27
N SER A 25 4.78 13.52 -2.67
CA SER A 25 4.02 12.76 -3.66
C SER A 25 4.05 11.26 -3.38
N ALA A 26 3.83 10.89 -2.12
CA ALA A 26 3.99 9.52 -1.63
C ALA A 26 2.95 9.15 -0.57
N PHE A 27 2.75 7.85 -0.39
CA PHE A 27 1.80 7.30 0.58
C PHE A 27 2.46 7.12 1.95
N ARG A 28 1.70 7.40 3.01
CA ARG A 28 2.09 7.19 4.40
C ARG A 28 1.49 5.86 4.87
N ILE A 29 2.36 4.94 5.24
CA ILE A 29 2.00 3.60 5.70
C ILE A 29 2.52 3.40 7.12
N PHE A 30 1.66 2.96 8.04
CA PHE A 30 2.09 2.53 9.36
C PHE A 30 2.56 1.08 9.32
N ASP A 31 3.86 0.90 9.57
CA ASP A 31 4.50 -0.40 9.77
C ASP A 31 4.38 -0.75 11.26
N PHE A 32 3.43 -1.63 11.57
CA PHE A 32 3.16 -2.10 12.93
C PHE A 32 4.24 -3.05 13.46
N THR A 33 5.00 -3.71 12.58
CA THR A 33 6.09 -4.61 12.97
C THR A 33 7.23 -3.81 13.60
N ASN A 34 7.56 -2.66 13.01
CA ASN A 34 8.65 -1.79 13.48
C ASN A 34 8.16 -0.52 14.20
N ASN A 35 6.84 -0.40 14.43
CA ASN A 35 6.19 0.74 15.07
C ASN A 35 6.62 2.11 14.48
N LYS A 36 6.57 2.24 13.15
CA LYS A 36 7.05 3.44 12.44
C LYS A 36 6.14 3.81 11.27
N ILE A 37 6.24 5.07 10.84
CA ILE A 37 5.63 5.54 9.60
C ILE A 37 6.65 5.42 8.47
N VAL A 38 6.25 4.74 7.41
CA VAL A 38 7.02 4.58 6.17
C VAL A 38 6.38 5.44 5.09
N ILE A 39 7.22 6.11 4.30
CA ILE A 39 6.80 6.87 3.11
C ILE A 39 7.19 6.06 1.87
N SER A 40 6.23 5.68 1.03
CA SER A 40 6.49 4.91 -0.18
C SER A 40 5.66 5.42 -1.36
N ARG A 41 6.26 5.42 -2.56
CA ARG A 41 5.54 5.67 -3.82
C ARG A 41 5.06 4.39 -4.51
N SER A 42 5.48 3.24 -4.00
CA SER A 42 5.13 1.93 -4.54
C SER A 42 4.42 1.13 -3.46
N VAL A 43 3.09 1.08 -3.56
CA VAL A 43 2.20 0.38 -2.66
C VAL A 43 1.12 -0.32 -3.46
N GLU A 44 0.67 -1.46 -2.94
CA GLU A 44 -0.48 -2.20 -3.44
C GLU A 44 -1.53 -2.21 -2.33
N PHE A 45 -2.76 -1.83 -2.68
CA PHE A 45 -3.87 -1.72 -1.73
C PHE A 45 -4.69 -3.01 -1.77
N PHE A 46 -4.84 -3.62 -0.59
CA PHE A 46 -5.78 -4.71 -0.37
C PHE A 46 -7.03 -4.11 0.28
N GLU A 47 -7.97 -3.68 -0.56
CA GLU A 47 -9.27 -3.22 -0.09
C GLU A 47 -10.15 -4.44 0.19
N ASP A 48 -10.90 -4.39 1.29
CA ASP A 48 -12.00 -5.33 1.47
C ASP A 48 -13.00 -5.06 0.36
N THR A 49 -13.03 -5.95 -0.63
CA THR A 49 -14.00 -5.87 -1.72
C THR A 49 -15.40 -5.72 -1.10
N PRO A 50 -16.19 -4.69 -1.45
CA PRO A 50 -17.58 -4.62 -1.02
C PRO A 50 -18.38 -5.68 -1.79
N GLY A 51 -18.20 -6.94 -1.40
CA GLY A 51 -18.94 -8.08 -1.92
C GLY A 51 -20.27 -8.20 -1.21
N ASN A 52 -21.33 -7.77 -1.90
CA ASN A 52 -22.73 -8.13 -1.65
C ASN A 52 -23.43 -7.42 -0.47
N SER A 53 -23.50 -6.09 -0.48
CA SER A 53 -24.68 -5.42 0.06
C SER A 53 -25.77 -5.44 -1.01
N SER A 54 -26.45 -6.58 -1.17
CA SER A 54 -27.71 -6.64 -1.93
C SER A 54 -28.69 -5.66 -1.28
N ALA A 55 -28.90 -4.52 -1.94
CA ALA A 55 -29.98 -3.59 -1.68
C ALA A 55 -31.26 -4.05 -2.40
#